data_AF-A0A6M0G4Z2-F1
#
_entry.id   AF-A0A6M0G4Z2-F1
#
_cell.length_a   1.000
_cell.length_b   1.000
_cell.length_c   1.000
_cell.angle_alpha   90.00
_cell.angle_beta   90.00
_cell.angle_gamma   90.00
#
_symmetry.space_group_name_H-M   'P 1'
#
loop_
_entity.id
_entity.type
_entity.pdbx_description
1 polymer ?
#
loop_
_entity_poly.entity_id
_entity_poly.type
_entity_poly.pdbx_seq_one_letter_code
_entity_poly.pdbx_strand_id
1 'polypeptide(L)'
;MTTESKKQPIIIRTEWGLTIAGKRITLYDVMDYVKAQYPPKFIADILNLTEEQINAALTYIEANRAEVEAEYQIVLEEAKELQQYWREQNRELIEKIAKMPPPPGKEAAWEKLQAQKAKLKAKLDSQA
;
A
#
# COMPACT_ATOMS: atom_id res chain seq x y z
N MET A 1 -14.34 44.70 -5.00
CA MET A 1 -13.56 43.82 -4.10
C MET A 1 -13.84 42.39 -4.54
N THR A 2 -13.03 41.87 -5.45
CA THR A 2 -13.21 40.52 -6.00
C THR A 2 -12.67 39.53 -4.97
N THR A 3 -13.52 38.69 -4.41
CA THR A 3 -13.08 37.62 -3.50
C THR A 3 -12.37 36.56 -4.32
N GLU A 4 -11.04 36.57 -4.30
CA GLU A 4 -10.25 35.44 -4.76
C GLU A 4 -10.64 34.21 -3.93
N SER A 5 -11.38 33.30 -4.56
CA SER A 5 -11.63 31.97 -4.02
C SER A 5 -10.28 31.28 -3.85
N LYS A 6 -9.79 31.18 -2.60
CA LYS A 6 -8.58 30.42 -2.27
C LYS A 6 -8.83 28.96 -2.64
N LYS A 7 -8.38 28.56 -3.83
CA LYS A 7 -8.37 27.15 -4.26
C LYS A 7 -7.54 26.39 -3.23
N GLN A 8 -8.16 25.45 -2.52
CA GLN A 8 -7.47 24.63 -1.53
C GLN A 8 -6.34 23.86 -2.25
N PRO A 9 -5.13 23.81 -1.68
CA PRO A 9 -4.01 23.11 -2.30
C PRO A 9 -4.34 21.61 -2.42
N ILE A 10 -4.06 21.02 -3.58
CA ILE A 10 -4.30 19.59 -3.84
C ILE A 10 -3.34 18.71 -3.03
N ILE A 11 -2.13 19.19 -2.75
CA ILE A 11 -1.15 18.51 -1.89
C ILE A 11 -1.09 19.26 -0.56
N ILE A 12 -1.36 18.55 0.53
CA ILE A 12 -1.38 19.08 1.91
C ILE A 12 -0.46 18.27 2.80
N ARG A 13 0.16 18.93 3.79
CA ARG A 13 0.95 18.24 4.82
C ARG A 13 0.01 17.79 5.96
N THR A 14 0.08 16.52 6.31
CA THR A 14 -0.67 15.94 7.44
C THR A 14 0.28 15.23 8.39
N GLU A 15 -0.26 14.61 9.44
CA GLU A 15 0.47 13.71 10.34
C GLU A 15 1.08 12.49 9.64
N TRP A 16 0.60 12.13 8.44
CA TRP A 16 1.16 11.05 7.61
C TRP A 16 2.17 11.56 6.58
N GLY A 17 2.46 12.87 6.55
CA GLY A 17 3.33 13.51 5.56
C GLY A 17 2.56 14.16 4.41
N LEU A 18 3.22 14.25 3.24
CA LEU A 18 2.65 14.90 2.05
C LEU A 18 1.51 14.05 1.47
N THR A 19 0.29 14.59 1.51
CA THR A 19 -0.98 13.87 1.26
C THR A 19 -1.81 14.57 0.19
N ILE A 20 -2.52 13.80 -0.64
CA ILE A 20 -3.48 14.33 -1.61
C ILE A 20 -4.77 14.72 -0.87
N ALA A 21 -5.20 15.98 -1.01
CA ALA A 21 -6.36 16.53 -0.34
C ALA A 21 -7.64 15.72 -0.64
N GLY A 22 -8.40 15.41 0.42
CA GLY A 22 -9.61 14.60 0.34
C GLY A 22 -9.36 13.09 0.15
N LYS A 23 -8.09 12.65 0.19
CA LYS A 23 -7.71 11.24 0.10
C LYS A 23 -6.75 10.89 1.25
N ARG A 24 -6.80 9.65 1.71
CA ARG A 24 -5.78 9.08 2.61
C ARG A 24 -4.68 8.43 1.76
N ILE A 25 -4.10 9.21 0.85
CA ILE A 25 -3.10 8.76 -0.11
C ILE A 25 -1.96 9.76 -0.07
N THR A 26 -0.78 9.27 0.30
CA THR A 26 0.45 10.06 0.40
C THR A 26 1.15 10.13 -0.96
N LEU A 27 2.05 11.10 -1.12
CA LEU A 27 2.96 11.10 -2.26
C LEU A 27 3.90 9.89 -2.26
N TYR A 28 4.16 9.31 -1.09
CA TYR A 28 4.97 8.11 -0.94
C TYR A 28 4.27 6.88 -1.56
N ASP A 29 2.95 6.78 -1.41
CA ASP A 29 2.15 5.75 -2.09
C ASP A 29 2.21 5.92 -3.62
N VAL A 30 2.22 7.16 -4.12
CA VAL A 30 2.40 7.45 -5.56
C VAL A 30 3.81 7.10 -6.03
N MET A 31 4.82 7.36 -5.19
CA MET A 31 6.23 7.11 -5.50
C MET A 31 6.53 5.63 -5.75
N ASP A 32 5.87 4.70 -5.05
CA ASP A 32 6.02 3.26 -5.32
C ASP A 32 5.75 2.92 -6.78
N TYR A 33 4.68 3.50 -7.36
CA TYR A 33 4.31 3.26 -8.75
C TYR A 33 5.17 4.05 -9.73
N VAL A 34 5.55 5.29 -9.38
CA VAL A 34 6.44 6.11 -10.22
C VAL A 34 7.81 5.44 -10.35
N LYS A 35 8.38 4.91 -9.26
CA LYS A 35 9.64 4.17 -9.30
C LYS A 35 9.55 2.87 -10.08
N ALA A 36 8.40 2.20 -10.03
CA ALA A 36 8.11 1.04 -10.88
C ALA A 36 7.74 1.42 -12.33
N GLN A 37 7.84 2.70 -12.70
CA GLN A 37 7.64 3.23 -14.06
C GLN A 37 6.23 2.98 -14.62
N TYR A 38 5.22 2.94 -13.76
CA TYR A 38 3.85 2.82 -14.20
C TYR A 38 3.35 4.10 -14.90
N PRO A 39 2.51 3.99 -15.94
CA PRO A 39 1.93 5.15 -16.60
C PRO A 39 1.02 5.95 -15.63
N PRO A 40 1.00 7.30 -15.68
CA PRO A 40 0.19 8.14 -14.79
C PRO A 40 -1.29 7.74 -14.71
N LYS A 41 -1.90 7.39 -15.85
CA LYS A 41 -3.30 6.94 -15.90
C LYS A 41 -3.53 5.67 -15.09
N PHE A 42 -2.59 4.73 -15.15
CA PHE A 42 -2.68 3.49 -14.40
C PHE A 42 -2.54 3.73 -12.89
N ILE A 43 -1.64 4.64 -12.49
CA ILE A 43 -1.47 5.06 -11.10
C ILE A 43 -2.77 5.70 -10.58
N ALA A 44 -3.37 6.59 -11.37
CA ALA A 44 -4.61 7.25 -11.02
C ALA A 44 -5.76 6.24 -10.84
N ASP A 45 -5.88 5.26 -11.71
CA ASP A 45 -6.91 4.22 -11.62
C ASP A 45 -6.75 3.34 -10.37
N ILE A 46 -5.52 2.88 -10.07
CA ILE A 46 -5.24 2.06 -8.88
C ILE A 46 -5.48 2.83 -7.58
N LEU A 47 -5.04 4.08 -7.54
CA LEU A 47 -5.15 4.94 -6.35
C LEU A 47 -6.49 5.68 -6.30
N ASN A 48 -7.39 5.46 -7.25
CA ASN A 48 -8.68 6.14 -7.36
C ASN A 48 -8.53 7.68 -7.26
N LEU A 49 -7.60 8.22 -8.03
CA LEU A 49 -7.29 9.65 -8.14
C LEU A 49 -7.91 10.24 -9.39
N THR A 50 -8.31 11.51 -9.33
CA THR A 50 -8.69 12.24 -10.54
C THR A 50 -7.45 12.61 -11.36
N GLU A 51 -7.65 12.92 -12.65
CA GLU A 51 -6.58 13.39 -13.53
C GLU A 51 -5.88 14.65 -12.96
N GLU A 52 -6.65 15.56 -12.36
CA GLU A 52 -6.09 16.74 -11.68
C GLU A 52 -5.22 16.36 -10.47
N GLN A 53 -5.63 15.36 -9.68
CA GLN A 53 -4.90 14.92 -8.49
C GLN A 53 -3.58 14.23 -8.85
N ILE A 54 -3.60 13.31 -9.83
CA ILE A 54 -2.36 12.62 -10.25
C ILE A 54 -1.38 13.61 -10.89
N ASN A 55 -1.87 14.53 -11.74
CA ASN A 55 -1.00 15.51 -12.37
C ASN A 55 -0.40 16.46 -11.33
N ALA A 56 -1.18 16.90 -10.34
CA ALA A 56 -0.68 17.71 -9.23
C ALA A 56 0.37 16.96 -8.38
N ALA A 57 0.14 15.68 -8.10
CA ALA A 57 1.09 14.84 -7.38
C ALA A 57 2.40 14.68 -8.14
N LEU A 58 2.35 14.31 -9.43
CA LEU A 58 3.54 14.16 -10.26
C LEU A 58 4.32 15.47 -10.40
N THR A 59 3.62 16.58 -10.65
CA THR A 59 4.25 17.91 -10.72
C THR A 59 4.94 18.28 -9.41
N TYR A 60 4.30 18.01 -8.26
CA TYR A 60 4.89 18.29 -6.96
C TYR A 60 6.13 17.43 -6.69
N ILE A 61 6.06 16.13 -7.03
CA ILE A 61 7.18 15.20 -6.90
C ILE A 61 8.36 15.65 -7.77
N GLU A 62 8.12 16.06 -9.02
CA GLU A 62 9.19 16.53 -9.91
C GLU A 62 9.83 17.83 -9.39
N ALA A 63 9.01 18.78 -8.93
CA ALA A 63 9.50 20.07 -8.42
C ALA A 63 10.29 19.94 -7.10
N ASN A 64 9.95 18.97 -6.25
CA ASN A 64 10.52 18.78 -4.91
C ASN A 64 11.25 17.44 -4.76
N ARG A 65 11.81 16.91 -5.85
CA ARG A 65 12.26 15.53 -5.95
C ARG A 65 13.21 15.11 -4.84
N ALA A 66 14.20 15.93 -4.50
CA ALA A 66 15.18 15.60 -3.47
C ALA A 66 14.57 15.44 -2.08
N GLU A 67 13.64 16.34 -1.71
CA GLU A 67 12.96 16.32 -0.41
C GLU A 67 11.98 15.15 -0.33
N VAL A 68 11.15 14.96 -1.36
CA VAL A 68 10.17 13.86 -1.42
C VAL A 68 10.87 12.51 -1.40
N GLU A 69 11.99 12.36 -2.12
CA GLU A 69 12.76 11.13 -2.14
C GLU A 69 13.41 10.83 -0.79
N ALA A 70 13.92 11.85 -0.07
CA ALA A 70 14.47 11.67 1.26
C ALA A 70 13.40 11.21 2.26
N GLU A 71 12.23 11.86 2.28
CA GLU A 71 11.11 11.44 3.11
C GLU A 71 10.60 10.04 2.74
N TYR A 72 10.54 9.72 1.45
CA TYR A 72 10.16 8.39 0.96
C TYR A 72 11.08 7.30 1.50
N GLN A 73 12.40 7.50 1.54
CA GLN A 73 13.32 6.51 2.12
C GLN A 73 13.08 6.28 3.61
N ILE A 74 12.82 7.35 4.38
CA ILE A 74 12.50 7.25 5.81
C ILE A 74 11.25 6.39 6.02
N VAL A 75 10.19 6.65 5.25
CA VAL A 75 8.93 5.89 5.33
C VAL A 75 9.14 4.40 5.02
N LEU A 76 9.99 4.07 4.03
CA LEU A 76 10.32 2.68 3.71
C LEU A 76 11.06 1.97 4.85
N GLU A 77 12.01 2.65 5.48
CA GLU A 77 12.76 2.12 6.62
C GLU A 77 11.82 1.86 7.81
N GLU A 78 11.01 2.85 8.20
CA GLU A 78 10.03 2.71 9.28
C GLU A 78 9.03 1.58 9.00
N ALA A 79 8.49 1.49 7.77
CA ALA A 79 7.56 0.44 7.39
C ALA A 79 8.19 -0.96 7.50
N LYS A 80 9.47 -1.09 7.12
CA LYS A 80 10.23 -2.34 7.25
C LYS A 80 10.46 -2.71 8.71
N GLU A 81 10.84 -1.75 9.55
CA GLU A 81 11.04 -1.96 10.99
C GLU A 81 9.74 -2.39 11.68
N LEU A 82 8.64 -1.68 11.42
CA LEU A 82 7.32 -2.06 11.94
C LEU A 82 6.93 -3.47 11.49
N GLN A 83 7.14 -3.80 10.22
CA GLN A 83 6.83 -5.13 9.70
C GLN A 83 7.65 -6.20 10.43
N GLN A 84 8.95 -5.98 10.65
CA GLN A 84 9.82 -6.92 11.35
C GLN A 84 9.39 -7.10 12.80
N TYR A 85 9.15 -5.99 13.51
CA TYR A 85 8.68 -5.99 14.88
C TYR A 85 7.39 -6.82 15.03
N TRP A 86 6.36 -6.53 14.23
CA TRP A 86 5.09 -7.25 14.32
C TRP A 86 5.19 -8.70 13.86
N ARG A 87 6.06 -9.00 12.89
CA ARG A 87 6.30 -10.40 12.47
C ARG A 87 6.90 -11.22 13.61
N GLU A 88 7.82 -10.64 14.37
CA GLU A 88 8.44 -11.30 15.51
C GLU A 88 7.47 -11.45 16.68
N GLN A 89 6.78 -10.38 17.06
CA GLN A 89 5.76 -10.41 18.12
C GLN A 89 4.63 -11.41 17.83
N ASN A 90 4.19 -11.50 16.57
CA ASN A 90 3.08 -12.38 16.19
C ASN A 90 3.51 -13.80 15.84
N ARG A 91 4.81 -14.13 15.86
CA ARG A 91 5.32 -15.41 15.39
C ARG A 91 4.65 -16.59 16.10
N GLU A 92 4.68 -16.61 17.43
CA GLU A 92 4.09 -17.69 18.21
C GLU A 92 2.57 -17.77 18.02
N LEU A 93 1.89 -16.63 17.93
CA LEU A 93 0.45 -16.58 17.74
C LEU A 93 0.06 -17.15 16.38
N ILE A 94 0.80 -16.80 15.33
CA ILE A 94 0.62 -17.35 13.98
C ILE A 94 0.85 -18.86 13.99
N GLU A 95 1.89 -19.36 14.66
CA GLU A 95 2.14 -20.79 14.81
C GLU A 95 1.03 -21.53 15.56
N LYS A 96 0.45 -20.90 16.59
CA LYS A 96 -0.71 -21.44 17.32
C LYS A 96 -1.96 -21.47 16.43
N ILE A 97 -2.27 -20.38 15.74
CA ILE A 97 -3.41 -20.28 14.83
C ILE A 97 -3.30 -21.32 13.70
N ALA A 98 -2.10 -21.55 13.17
CA ALA A 98 -1.87 -22.54 12.13
C ALA A 98 -2.21 -23.98 12.58
N LYS A 99 -2.13 -24.27 13.89
CA LYS A 99 -2.47 -25.57 14.49
C LYS A 99 -3.92 -25.67 14.97
N MET A 100 -4.68 -24.58 14.94
CA MET A 100 -6.05 -24.60 15.43
C MET A 100 -6.94 -25.47 14.54
N PRO A 101 -7.86 -26.25 15.13
CA PRO A 101 -8.83 -27.03 14.37
C PRO A 101 -9.80 -26.10 13.62
N PRO A 102 -10.45 -26.60 12.56
CA PRO A 102 -11.52 -25.86 11.90
C PRO A 102 -12.63 -25.51 12.92
N PRO A 103 -13.26 -24.34 12.76
CA PRO A 103 -14.41 -23.99 13.60
C PRO A 103 -15.54 -25.00 13.38
N PRO A 104 -16.29 -25.34 14.46
CA PRO A 104 -17.31 -26.37 14.40
C PRO A 104 -18.37 -26.04 13.34
N GLY A 105 -18.75 -27.05 12.55
CA GLY A 105 -19.72 -26.91 11.46
C GLY A 105 -19.15 -26.39 10.14
N LYS A 106 -17.82 -26.18 10.04
CA LYS A 106 -17.13 -25.80 8.79
C LYS A 106 -16.08 -26.80 8.33
N GLU A 107 -16.06 -28.00 8.90
CA GLU A 107 -15.04 -29.03 8.67
C GLU A 107 -14.95 -29.41 7.18
N ALA A 108 -16.08 -29.70 6.54
CA ALA A 108 -16.14 -30.07 5.12
C ALA A 108 -15.68 -28.93 4.19
N ALA A 109 -15.92 -27.67 4.55
CA ALA A 109 -15.41 -26.51 3.80
C ALA A 109 -13.90 -26.36 3.99
N TRP A 110 -13.40 -26.62 5.20
CA TRP A 110 -11.98 -26.54 5.52
C TRP A 110 -11.17 -27.65 4.83
N GLU A 111 -11.71 -28.88 4.74
CA GLU A 111 -11.09 -29.96 3.97
C GLU A 111 -10.94 -29.60 2.48
N LYS A 112 -11.99 -29.04 1.87
CA LYS A 112 -11.93 -28.54 0.48
C LYS A 112 -10.85 -27.48 0.31
N LEU A 113 -10.74 -26.55 1.26
CA LEU A 113 -9.71 -25.51 1.25
C LEU A 113 -8.30 -26.10 1.37
N GLN A 114 -8.08 -27.07 2.26
CA GLN A 114 -6.79 -27.73 2.42
C GLN A 114 -6.40 -28.51 1.14
N ALA A 115 -7.34 -29.21 0.52
CA ALA A 115 -7.11 -29.91 -0.75
C ALA A 115 -6.72 -28.95 -1.88
N GLN A 116 -7.36 -27.78 -1.98
CA GLN A 116 -6.98 -26.76 -2.96
C GLN A 116 -5.60 -26.16 -2.69
N LYS A 117 -5.28 -25.87 -1.42
CA LYS A 117 -3.94 -25.40 -1.03
C LYS A 117 -2.86 -26.41 -1.41
N ALA A 118 -3.08 -27.70 -1.16
CA ALA A 118 -2.14 -28.76 -1.53
C ALA A 118 -1.92 -28.84 -3.05
N LYS A 119 -3.00 -28.74 -3.85
CA LYS A 119 -2.90 -28.72 -5.32
C LYS A 119 -2.10 -27.52 -5.83
N LEU A 120 -2.35 -26.32 -5.27
CA LEU A 120 -1.64 -25.11 -5.65
C LEU A 120 -0.15 -25.21 -5.30
N LYS A 121 0.18 -25.74 -4.13
CA LYS A 121 1.56 -25.98 -3.71
C LYS A 121 2.28 -26.98 -4.64
N ALA A 122 1.66 -28.12 -4.94
CA ALA A 122 2.22 -29.11 -5.85
C ALA A 122 2.46 -28.56 -7.27
N LYS A 123 1.60 -27.63 -7.72
CA LYS A 123 1.80 -26.93 -9.01
C LYS A 123 2.94 -25.92 -8.95
N LEU A 124 3.12 -25.22 -7.84
CA LEU A 124 4.24 -24.30 -7.64
C LEU A 124 5.57 -25.06 -7.61
N ASP A 125 5.60 -26.17 -6.88
CA ASP A 125 6.79 -27.01 -6.70
C ASP A 125 7.18 -27.77 -7.98
N SER A 126 6.25 -27.99 -8.92
CA SER A 126 6.56 -28.61 -10.23
C SER A 126 6.98 -27.63 -11.31
N GLN A 127 6.88 -26.33 -11.05
CA GLN A 127 7.28 -25.24 -11.94
C GLN A 127 8.60 -24.57 -11.51
N ALA A 128 9.14 -24.94 -10.35
CA ALA A 128 10.44 -24.51 -9.81
C ALA A 128 11.53 -25.54 -10.10
#